data_AF-A0A420ENI9-F1
#
_entry.id   AF-A0A420ENI9-F1
#
_cell.length_a   1.000
_cell.length_b   1.000
_cell.length_c   1.000
_cell.angle_alpha   90.00
_cell.angle_beta   90.00
_cell.angle_gamma   90.00
#
_symmetry.space_group_name_H-M   'P 1'
#
loop_
_entity.id
_entity.type
_entity.pdbx_description
1 polymer ?
#
loop_
_entity_poly.entity_id
_entity_poly.type
_entity_poly.pdbx_seq_one_letter_code
_entity_poly.pdbx_strand_id
1 'polypeptide(L)'
;MISLRSPKILVLAIHCIGDSLLTTCQVASLKKAFPSGNIDVLVTARGAMVYDSNPEVNKVICLPQKMGLKQYWRYLLKQFRSYDFVVNEQTSDRSAIYSWILGRRRLGIINPSEKSAWLKKLVYTDFVLEQEQYEHKIMRNLRMLSPLNIASYPSVVSPQQRIPSELIVKLPQDYIVVHAPSSNTIKQWPESSWIKLIDGLVARGYNIVLTGADSERDKQIVTSVLSGIQASEQVFSLVGQLNFAQTGTLLEQSIGFIGPDSGPGHLAAGFNIPIISIISVAPASVWSPWPKNAVIPKRASSIYQDRIPVIQENNNVTVLQSDRACVPCYQDLCKYVDQPYSPCLTDISVEQVLNATLDKLDHREPNS
;
A
#
# COMPACT_ATOMS: atom_id res chain seq x y z
N MET A 1 2.78 3.54 -32.00
CA MET A 1 1.61 2.87 -31.39
C MET A 1 1.91 1.39 -31.23
N ILE A 2 1.67 0.80 -30.06
CA ILE A 2 1.84 -0.64 -29.84
C ILE A 2 0.79 -1.35 -30.71
N SER A 3 1.22 -1.98 -31.80
CA SER A 3 0.38 -2.56 -32.87
C SER A 3 -0.17 -3.95 -32.53
N LEU A 4 -0.10 -4.38 -31.27
CA LEU A 4 -0.55 -5.71 -30.87
C LEU A 4 -2.00 -5.61 -30.40
N ARG A 5 -2.92 -6.24 -31.14
CA ARG A 5 -4.35 -6.32 -30.78
C ARG A 5 -4.62 -7.10 -29.49
N SER A 6 -3.67 -7.91 -28.99
CA SER A 6 -3.82 -8.74 -27.79
C SER A 6 -2.44 -9.10 -27.20
N PRO A 7 -1.67 -8.13 -26.68
CA PRO A 7 -0.31 -8.38 -26.22
C PRO A 7 -0.27 -9.27 -24.96
N LYS A 8 0.78 -10.08 -24.83
CA LYS A 8 1.15 -10.70 -23.55
C LYS A 8 2.10 -9.77 -22.80
N ILE A 9 1.61 -9.20 -21.71
CA ILE A 9 2.32 -8.22 -20.89
C ILE A 9 2.73 -8.86 -19.57
N LEU A 10 3.94 -8.58 -19.11
CA LEU A 10 4.40 -8.96 -17.77
C LEU A 10 4.75 -7.70 -16.97
N VAL A 11 4.16 -7.57 -15.79
CA VAL A 11 4.52 -6.54 -14.80
C VAL A 11 5.42 -7.17 -13.75
N LEU A 12 6.59 -6.59 -13.49
CA LEU A 12 7.48 -7.04 -12.42
C LEU A 12 7.16 -6.27 -11.14
N ALA A 13 6.46 -6.93 -10.20
CA ALA A 13 6.09 -6.38 -8.89
C ALA A 13 6.73 -7.21 -7.76
N ILE A 14 8.06 -7.27 -7.75
CA ILE A 14 8.84 -8.11 -6.83
C ILE A 14 9.09 -7.36 -5.51
N HIS A 15 8.02 -6.91 -4.85
CA HIS A 15 8.11 -6.07 -3.66
C HIS A 15 7.56 -6.74 -2.39
N CYS A 16 7.59 -5.98 -1.30
CA CYS A 16 6.73 -6.21 -0.15
C CYS A 16 5.26 -5.89 -0.51
N ILE A 17 4.34 -6.11 0.43
CA ILE A 17 2.89 -6.01 0.19
C ILE A 17 2.45 -4.59 -0.14
N GLY A 18 2.96 -3.56 0.57
CA GLY A 18 2.57 -2.16 0.36
C GLY A 18 2.91 -1.64 -1.04
N ASP A 19 4.18 -1.76 -1.44
CA ASP A 19 4.61 -1.45 -2.81
C ASP A 19 3.84 -2.24 -3.89
N SER A 20 3.52 -3.51 -3.60
CA SER A 20 2.73 -4.33 -4.52
C SER A 20 1.33 -3.74 -4.73
N LEU A 21 0.65 -3.28 -3.67
CA LEU A 21 -0.63 -2.56 -3.78
C LEU A 21 -0.49 -1.29 -4.62
N LEU A 22 0.55 -0.48 -4.38
CA LEU A 22 0.78 0.75 -5.13
C LEU A 22 1.16 0.52 -6.61
N THR A 23 1.58 -0.69 -6.96
CA THR A 23 1.89 -1.11 -8.33
C THR A 23 0.65 -1.55 -9.11
N THR A 24 -0.46 -1.85 -8.44
CA THR A 24 -1.72 -2.23 -9.11
C THR A 24 -2.25 -1.15 -10.05
N CYS A 25 -1.94 0.13 -9.81
CA CYS A 25 -2.29 1.22 -10.73
C CYS A 25 -1.66 1.08 -12.13
N GLN A 26 -0.47 0.45 -12.23
CA GLN A 26 0.16 0.15 -13.52
C GLN A 26 -0.61 -0.95 -14.24
N VAL A 27 -1.01 -2.00 -13.53
CA VAL A 27 -1.83 -3.08 -14.07
C VAL A 27 -3.15 -2.51 -14.61
N ALA A 28 -3.82 -1.66 -13.84
CA ALA A 28 -5.07 -1.03 -14.25
C ALA A 28 -4.92 -0.13 -15.48
N SER A 29 -3.87 0.69 -15.51
CA SER A 29 -3.57 1.56 -16.66
C SER A 29 -3.26 0.74 -17.92
N LEU A 30 -2.49 -0.35 -17.78
CA LEU A 30 -2.17 -1.27 -18.87
C LEU A 30 -3.42 -2.02 -19.35
N LYS A 31 -4.30 -2.46 -18.44
CA LYS A 31 -5.53 -3.18 -18.80
C LYS A 31 -6.50 -2.29 -19.56
N LYS A 32 -6.60 -1.01 -19.18
CA LYS A 32 -7.39 -0.01 -19.93
C LYS A 32 -6.80 0.27 -21.31
N ALA A 33 -5.48 0.35 -21.43
CA ALA A 33 -4.82 0.56 -22.72
C ALA A 33 -4.90 -0.67 -23.64
N PHE A 34 -4.92 -1.88 -23.06
CA PHE A 34 -5.00 -3.15 -23.78
C PHE A 34 -6.11 -4.05 -23.21
N PRO A 35 -7.40 -3.76 -23.48
CA PRO A 35 -8.52 -4.51 -22.89
C PRO A 35 -8.49 -6.01 -23.18
N SER A 36 -8.09 -6.39 -24.40
CA SER A 36 -7.87 -7.77 -24.85
C SER A 36 -6.51 -8.36 -24.48
N GLY A 37 -5.60 -7.56 -23.92
CA GLY A 37 -4.27 -8.02 -23.51
C GLY A 37 -4.32 -8.90 -22.25
N ASN A 38 -3.39 -9.86 -22.19
CA ASN A 38 -3.17 -10.68 -21.01
C ASN A 38 -2.04 -10.06 -20.20
N ILE A 39 -2.34 -9.70 -18.95
CA ILE A 39 -1.37 -9.11 -18.03
C ILE A 39 -1.05 -10.13 -16.96
N ASP A 40 0.17 -10.64 -16.99
CA ASP A 40 0.71 -11.46 -15.92
C ASP A 40 1.55 -10.58 -14.98
N VAL A 41 1.67 -10.98 -13.71
CA VAL A 41 2.48 -10.26 -12.72
C VAL A 41 3.49 -11.20 -12.09
N LEU A 42 4.77 -10.84 -12.12
CA LEU A 42 5.84 -11.56 -11.42
C LEU A 42 6.04 -10.95 -10.03
N VAL A 43 5.85 -11.76 -8.99
CA VAL A 43 5.78 -11.30 -7.60
C VAL A 43 6.66 -12.11 -6.65
N THR A 44 6.93 -11.54 -5.48
CA THR A 44 7.36 -12.34 -4.32
C THR A 44 6.17 -13.15 -3.79
N ALA A 45 6.45 -14.17 -2.97
CA ALA A 45 5.37 -14.93 -2.33
C ALA A 45 4.45 -14.07 -1.45
N ARG A 46 4.99 -13.02 -0.81
CA ARG A 46 4.18 -12.07 -0.04
C ARG A 46 3.36 -11.15 -0.95
N GLY A 47 3.95 -10.70 -2.06
CA GLY A 47 3.28 -9.83 -3.03
C GLY A 47 2.13 -10.52 -3.77
N ALA A 48 2.16 -11.86 -3.90
CA ALA A 48 1.09 -12.63 -4.56
C ALA A 48 -0.31 -12.35 -3.99
N MET A 49 -0.39 -12.21 -2.66
CA MET A 49 -1.63 -11.95 -1.94
C MET A 49 -2.37 -10.69 -2.40
N VAL A 50 -1.65 -9.74 -3.03
CA VAL A 50 -2.23 -8.50 -3.57
C VAL A 50 -2.98 -8.73 -4.88
N TYR A 51 -2.53 -9.70 -5.68
CA TYR A 51 -2.97 -9.87 -7.06
C TYR A 51 -3.90 -11.08 -7.25
N ASP A 52 -4.01 -11.98 -6.28
CA ASP A 52 -4.77 -13.24 -6.42
C ASP A 52 -6.26 -13.04 -6.75
N SER A 53 -6.87 -11.95 -6.30
CA SER A 53 -8.26 -11.58 -6.64
C SER A 53 -8.38 -10.33 -7.51
N ASN A 54 -7.28 -9.87 -8.11
CA ASN A 54 -7.31 -8.72 -9.02
C ASN A 54 -7.89 -9.14 -10.40
N PRO A 55 -9.05 -8.62 -10.82
CA PRO A 55 -9.72 -9.02 -12.07
C PRO A 55 -8.97 -8.60 -13.35
N GLU A 56 -8.00 -7.69 -13.23
CA GLU A 56 -7.20 -7.18 -14.35
C GLU A 56 -5.98 -8.07 -14.64
N VAL A 57 -5.66 -8.98 -13.70
CA VAL A 57 -4.52 -9.91 -13.80
C VAL A 57 -4.97 -11.25 -14.38
N ASN A 58 -4.30 -11.68 -15.44
CA ASN A 58 -4.51 -12.99 -16.05
C ASN A 58 -3.81 -14.11 -15.25
N LYS A 59 -2.58 -13.86 -14.79
CA LYS A 59 -1.82 -14.85 -14.01
C LYS A 59 -0.85 -14.20 -13.02
N VAL A 60 -0.87 -14.67 -11.78
CA VAL A 60 0.14 -14.36 -10.77
C VAL A 60 1.26 -15.40 -10.86
N ILE A 61 2.50 -14.93 -11.03
CA ILE A 61 3.70 -15.77 -11.13
C ILE A 61 4.55 -15.52 -9.89
N CYS A 62 4.56 -16.48 -8.97
CA CYS A 62 5.37 -16.40 -7.77
C CYS A 62 6.81 -16.83 -8.05
N LEU A 63 7.77 -16.03 -7.59
CA LEU A 63 9.15 -16.46 -7.54
C LEU A 63 9.31 -17.64 -6.57
N PRO A 64 9.98 -18.73 -6.98
CA PRO A 64 10.11 -19.91 -6.14
C PRO A 64 11.01 -19.63 -4.94
N GLN A 65 10.54 -19.98 -3.74
CA GLN A 65 11.31 -19.81 -2.50
C GLN A 65 12.34 -20.93 -2.28
N LYS A 66 12.09 -22.13 -2.79
CA LYS A 66 12.88 -23.35 -2.51
C LYS A 66 13.33 -24.06 -3.79
N MET A 67 13.88 -23.33 -4.76
CA MET A 67 14.41 -23.90 -5.99
C MET A 67 15.92 -23.67 -6.07
N GLY A 68 16.68 -24.72 -6.38
CA GLY A 68 18.13 -24.62 -6.59
C GLY A 68 18.45 -23.70 -7.78
N LEU A 69 19.48 -22.85 -7.65
CA LEU A 69 19.81 -21.80 -8.62
C LEU A 69 19.88 -22.31 -10.08
N LYS A 70 20.50 -23.48 -10.31
CA LYS A 70 20.62 -24.08 -11.66
C LYS A 70 19.27 -24.44 -12.28
N GLN A 71 18.36 -25.00 -11.48
CA GLN A 71 17.02 -25.36 -11.91
C GLN A 71 16.17 -24.11 -12.15
N TYR A 72 16.32 -23.11 -11.29
CA TYR A 72 15.67 -21.82 -11.41
C TYR A 72 16.00 -21.11 -12.72
N TRP A 73 17.29 -20.98 -13.05
CA TRP A 73 17.71 -20.35 -14.30
C TRP A 73 17.32 -21.17 -15.53
N ARG A 74 17.39 -22.51 -15.47
CA ARG A 74 16.85 -23.37 -16.54
C ARG A 74 15.36 -23.13 -16.77
N TYR A 75 14.57 -22.98 -15.71
CA TYR A 75 13.14 -22.68 -15.82
C TYR A 75 12.89 -21.30 -16.46
N LEU A 76 13.59 -20.26 -15.99
CA LEU A 76 13.45 -18.91 -16.57
C LEU A 76 13.88 -18.84 -18.04
N LEU A 77 14.98 -19.49 -18.41
CA LEU A 77 15.47 -19.50 -19.79
C LEU A 77 14.52 -20.24 -20.75
N LYS A 78 13.72 -21.20 -20.26
CA LYS A 78 12.63 -21.80 -21.08
C LYS A 78 11.52 -20.81 -21.42
N GLN A 79 11.39 -19.74 -20.65
CA GLN A 79 10.43 -18.65 -20.87
C GLN A 79 11.08 -17.47 -21.63
N PHE A 80 12.21 -17.70 -22.31
CA PHE A 80 12.92 -16.63 -23.00
C PHE A 80 12.01 -15.96 -24.04
N ARG A 81 11.83 -14.64 -23.89
CA ARG A 81 11.03 -13.78 -24.77
C ARG A 81 9.59 -14.25 -24.96
N SER A 82 9.01 -14.87 -23.93
CA SER A 82 7.62 -15.33 -23.91
C SER A 82 6.60 -14.19 -23.82
N TYR A 83 7.02 -13.00 -23.38
CA TYR A 83 6.18 -11.81 -23.31
C TYR A 83 6.54 -10.81 -24.40
N ASP A 84 5.51 -10.21 -24.99
CA ASP A 84 5.68 -9.15 -25.98
C ASP A 84 6.20 -7.87 -25.32
N PHE A 85 5.74 -7.62 -24.09
CA PHE A 85 6.09 -6.43 -23.34
C PHE A 85 6.31 -6.72 -21.86
N VAL A 86 7.38 -6.18 -21.28
CA VAL A 86 7.66 -6.21 -19.84
C VAL A 86 7.71 -4.80 -19.31
N VAL A 87 7.03 -4.55 -18.18
CA VAL A 87 7.13 -3.32 -17.40
C VAL A 87 7.83 -3.64 -16.08
N ASN A 88 8.98 -3.00 -15.84
CA ASN A 88 9.77 -3.19 -14.63
C ASN A 88 9.96 -1.87 -13.89
N GLU A 89 9.23 -1.70 -12.80
CA GLU A 89 9.35 -0.51 -11.96
C GLU A 89 10.58 -0.50 -11.06
N GLN A 90 11.25 -1.64 -10.91
CA GLN A 90 12.38 -1.76 -10.01
C GLN A 90 13.69 -1.31 -10.63
N THR A 91 14.53 -0.66 -9.82
CA THR A 91 15.89 -0.31 -10.23
C THR A 91 16.85 -1.50 -10.10
N SER A 92 16.50 -2.59 -9.42
CA SER A 92 17.45 -3.68 -9.12
C SER A 92 18.00 -4.39 -10.37
N ASP A 93 19.28 -4.76 -10.36
CA ASP A 93 19.92 -5.50 -11.46
C ASP A 93 19.21 -6.82 -11.76
N ARG A 94 18.74 -7.51 -10.70
CA ARG A 94 18.01 -8.77 -10.81
C ARG A 94 16.73 -8.62 -11.61
N SER A 95 15.95 -7.56 -11.37
CA SER A 95 14.72 -7.28 -12.11
C SER A 95 14.98 -6.90 -13.57
N ALA A 96 16.09 -6.19 -13.84
CA ALA A 96 16.53 -5.88 -15.20
C ALA A 96 16.88 -7.16 -15.98
N ILE A 97 17.58 -8.11 -15.34
CA ILE A 97 17.89 -9.42 -15.96
C ILE A 97 16.60 -10.19 -16.29
N TYR A 98 15.61 -10.21 -15.38
CA TYR A 98 14.32 -10.84 -15.66
C TYR A 98 13.61 -10.19 -16.83
N SER A 99 13.64 -8.86 -16.91
CA SER A 99 13.10 -8.13 -18.05
C SER A 99 13.78 -8.56 -19.35
N TRP A 100 15.12 -8.65 -19.36
CA TRP A 100 15.90 -9.06 -20.52
C TRP A 100 15.58 -10.49 -20.98
N ILE A 101 15.43 -11.42 -20.05
CA ILE A 101 15.11 -12.83 -20.38
C ILE A 101 13.69 -12.92 -20.92
N LEU A 102 12.70 -12.33 -20.24
CA LEU A 102 11.29 -12.63 -20.45
C LEU A 102 10.63 -11.77 -21.55
N GLY A 103 11.12 -10.54 -21.79
CA GLY A 103 10.41 -9.54 -22.61
C GLY A 103 11.05 -9.22 -23.95
N ARG A 104 10.27 -9.23 -25.04
CA ARG A 104 10.70 -8.77 -26.38
C ARG A 104 10.92 -7.26 -26.42
N ARG A 105 9.96 -6.48 -25.94
CA ARG A 105 10.09 -5.05 -25.62
C ARG A 105 10.02 -4.87 -24.10
N ARG A 106 10.84 -3.98 -23.54
CA ARG A 106 11.12 -3.90 -22.10
C ARG A 106 11.17 -2.43 -21.69
N LEU A 107 10.18 -2.01 -20.91
CA LEU A 107 10.16 -0.72 -20.26
C LEU A 107 10.70 -0.88 -18.84
N GLY A 108 11.72 -0.10 -18.50
CA GLY A 108 12.30 -0.10 -17.16
C GLY A 108 12.57 1.29 -16.60
N ILE A 109 12.75 1.38 -15.29
CA ILE A 109 13.31 2.58 -14.67
C ILE A 109 14.83 2.42 -14.51
N ILE A 110 15.55 3.53 -14.58
CA ILE A 110 17.00 3.57 -14.36
C ILE A 110 17.31 4.67 -13.36
N ASN A 111 17.95 4.30 -12.25
CA ASN A 111 18.55 5.27 -11.34
C ASN A 111 19.96 5.64 -11.86
N PRO A 112 20.19 6.89 -12.31
CA PRO A 112 21.49 7.29 -12.86
C PRO A 112 22.66 7.21 -11.87
N SER A 113 22.38 7.21 -10.56
CA SER A 113 23.41 7.12 -9.52
C SER A 113 23.95 5.69 -9.32
N GLU A 114 23.27 4.67 -9.85
CA GLU A 114 23.73 3.28 -9.75
C GLU A 114 24.87 2.99 -10.73
N LYS A 115 25.91 2.29 -10.26
CA LYS A 115 27.06 1.88 -11.10
C LYS A 115 26.66 1.07 -12.35
N SER A 116 25.58 0.29 -12.25
CA SER A 116 25.05 -0.55 -13.33
C SER A 116 24.08 0.18 -14.28
N ALA A 117 23.84 1.48 -14.10
CA ALA A 117 22.87 2.25 -14.90
C ALA A 117 23.12 2.17 -16.41
N TRP A 118 24.39 2.19 -16.83
CA TRP A 118 24.76 2.10 -18.25
C TRP A 118 24.38 0.76 -18.88
N LEU A 119 24.51 -0.35 -18.16
CA LEU A 119 24.07 -1.67 -18.61
C LEU A 119 22.56 -1.72 -18.76
N LYS A 120 21.82 -1.09 -17.84
CA LYS A 120 20.36 -1.04 -17.88
C LYS A 120 19.84 -0.31 -19.10
N LYS A 121 20.56 0.71 -19.59
CA LYS A 121 20.24 1.41 -20.86
C LYS A 121 20.35 0.48 -22.07
N LEU A 122 21.21 -0.54 -22.02
CA LEU A 122 21.33 -1.57 -23.07
C LEU A 122 20.30 -2.69 -22.87
N VAL A 123 19.91 -2.96 -21.63
CA VAL A 123 18.89 -3.96 -21.30
C VAL A 123 17.52 -3.48 -21.76
N TYR A 124 17.08 -2.28 -21.41
CA TYR A 124 15.72 -1.82 -21.71
C TYR A 124 15.59 -1.29 -23.14
N THR A 125 14.44 -1.54 -23.78
CA THR A 125 14.12 -0.91 -25.08
C THR A 125 13.60 0.50 -24.89
N ASP A 126 12.90 0.73 -23.79
CA ASP A 126 12.32 2.01 -23.39
C ASP A 126 12.66 2.21 -21.92
N PHE A 127 13.00 3.42 -21.51
CA PHE A 127 13.28 3.65 -20.10
C PHE A 127 12.88 5.05 -19.66
N VAL A 128 12.64 5.15 -18.36
CA VAL A 128 12.45 6.40 -17.65
C VAL A 128 13.58 6.53 -16.63
N LEU A 129 14.05 7.77 -16.42
CA LEU A 129 15.03 8.03 -15.37
C LEU A 129 14.30 8.20 -14.03
N GLU A 130 14.91 7.67 -12.97
CA GLU A 130 14.52 8.01 -11.61
C GLU A 130 14.82 9.50 -11.39
N GLN A 131 13.80 10.26 -10.99
CA GLN A 131 13.86 11.72 -11.02
C GLN A 131 13.85 12.35 -9.64
N GLU A 132 13.24 11.73 -8.63
CA GLU A 132 12.92 12.41 -7.38
C GLU A 132 12.99 11.51 -6.15
N GLN A 133 13.51 12.07 -5.05
CA GLN A 133 13.59 11.39 -3.76
C GLN A 133 12.23 11.32 -3.03
N TYR A 134 11.28 12.19 -3.40
CA TYR A 134 10.00 12.37 -2.73
C TYR A 134 8.79 12.38 -3.69
N GLU A 135 8.90 11.67 -4.82
CA GLU A 135 7.75 11.42 -5.70
C GLU A 135 6.83 10.35 -5.10
N HIS A 136 5.52 10.59 -5.14
CA HIS A 136 4.55 9.60 -4.66
C HIS A 136 4.65 8.32 -5.47
N LYS A 137 4.68 7.15 -4.80
CA LYS A 137 4.91 5.87 -5.47
C LYS A 137 3.93 5.57 -6.60
N ILE A 138 2.63 5.90 -6.44
CA ILE A 138 1.62 5.81 -7.52
C ILE A 138 1.97 6.73 -8.69
N MET A 139 2.34 7.99 -8.43
CA MET A 139 2.67 8.96 -9.49
C MET A 139 3.91 8.52 -10.27
N ARG A 140 4.94 8.05 -9.56
CA ARG A 140 6.12 7.42 -10.14
C ARG A 140 5.74 6.24 -11.04
N ASN A 141 4.93 5.31 -10.51
CA ASN A 141 4.48 4.13 -11.22
C ASN A 141 3.70 4.49 -12.51
N LEU A 142 2.88 5.53 -12.49
CA LEU A 142 2.15 5.99 -13.66
C LEU A 142 3.04 6.75 -14.65
N ARG A 143 3.95 7.60 -14.18
CA ARG A 143 4.94 8.31 -15.00
C ARG A 143 5.78 7.35 -15.81
N MET A 144 6.10 6.18 -15.26
CA MET A 144 6.84 5.15 -15.99
C MET A 144 6.17 4.72 -17.30
N LEU A 145 4.84 4.77 -17.39
CA LEU A 145 4.10 4.38 -18.59
C LEU A 145 4.09 5.48 -19.67
N SER A 146 4.58 6.69 -19.37
CA SER A 146 4.59 7.83 -20.29
C SER A 146 5.30 7.59 -21.63
N PRO A 147 6.43 6.85 -21.75
CA PRO A 147 7.07 6.60 -23.05
C PRO A 147 6.19 5.78 -24.01
N LEU A 148 5.14 5.13 -23.48
CA LEU A 148 4.19 4.34 -24.25
C LEU A 148 2.95 5.14 -24.65
N ASN A 149 2.81 6.38 -24.19
CA ASN A 149 1.60 7.20 -24.30
C ASN A 149 0.35 6.50 -23.75
N ILE A 150 0.51 5.76 -22.64
CA ILE A 150 -0.60 5.14 -21.93
C ILE A 150 -1.20 6.14 -20.94
N ALA A 151 -2.52 6.30 -20.97
CA ALA A 151 -3.22 7.16 -20.03
C ALA A 151 -3.09 6.62 -18.60
N SER A 152 -2.76 7.51 -17.67
CA SER A 152 -2.62 7.19 -16.25
C SER A 152 -3.97 6.92 -15.61
N TYR A 153 -4.12 5.79 -14.92
CA TYR A 153 -5.25 5.50 -14.07
C TYR A 153 -4.79 5.32 -12.61
N PRO A 154 -4.84 6.39 -11.79
CA PRO A 154 -4.32 6.40 -10.43
C PRO A 154 -5.32 5.76 -9.45
N SER A 155 -5.55 4.46 -9.60
CA SER A 155 -6.40 3.68 -8.69
C SER A 155 -5.60 2.50 -8.14
N VAL A 156 -5.73 2.27 -6.83
CA VAL A 156 -5.31 1.02 -6.19
C VAL A 156 -6.43 0.00 -6.39
N VAL A 157 -6.05 -1.24 -6.68
CA VAL A 157 -6.96 -2.40 -6.69
C VAL A 157 -6.61 -3.27 -5.49
N SER A 158 -7.52 -3.35 -4.53
CA SER A 158 -7.31 -4.07 -3.27
C SER A 158 -7.90 -5.47 -3.36
N PRO A 159 -7.18 -6.52 -2.93
CA PRO A 159 -7.71 -7.89 -2.95
C PRO A 159 -8.89 -8.05 -2.01
N GLN A 160 -9.86 -8.83 -2.44
CA GLN A 160 -11.05 -9.19 -1.66
C GLN A 160 -11.23 -10.70 -1.61
N GLN A 161 -11.77 -11.19 -0.50
CA GLN A 161 -12.19 -12.56 -0.31
C GLN A 161 -13.30 -12.62 0.72
N ARG A 162 -14.30 -13.48 0.49
CA ARG A 162 -15.39 -13.71 1.43
C ARG A 162 -14.86 -13.99 2.85
N ILE A 163 -15.34 -13.21 3.81
CA ILE A 163 -15.11 -13.42 5.24
C ILE A 163 -15.92 -14.67 5.68
N PRO A 164 -15.36 -15.54 6.54
CA PRO A 164 -16.10 -16.68 7.08
C PRO A 164 -17.37 -16.23 7.82
N SER A 165 -18.47 -16.96 7.62
CA SER A 165 -19.80 -16.53 8.09
C SER A 165 -19.85 -16.39 9.62
N GLU A 166 -19.11 -17.23 10.33
CA GLU A 166 -18.94 -17.22 11.78
C GLU A 166 -18.24 -15.96 12.33
N LEU A 167 -17.51 -15.21 11.49
CA LEU A 167 -16.94 -13.92 11.84
C LEU A 167 -17.89 -12.78 11.47
N ILE A 168 -18.57 -12.88 10.33
CA ILE A 168 -19.55 -11.88 9.87
C ILE A 168 -20.66 -11.67 10.89
N VAL A 169 -21.20 -12.76 11.47
CA VAL A 169 -22.27 -12.67 12.48
C VAL A 169 -21.87 -11.94 13.76
N LYS A 170 -20.56 -11.76 13.99
CA LYS A 170 -20.03 -11.01 15.14
C LYS A 170 -19.82 -9.53 14.82
N LEU A 171 -19.89 -9.15 13.54
CA LEU A 171 -19.67 -7.78 13.12
C LEU A 171 -20.95 -6.96 13.34
N PRO A 172 -20.83 -5.74 13.88
CA PRO A 172 -21.94 -4.78 13.90
C PRO A 172 -22.27 -4.31 12.48
N GLN A 173 -23.42 -3.67 12.29
CA GLN A 173 -23.85 -3.16 10.99
C GLN A 173 -22.92 -2.06 10.45
N ASP A 174 -22.67 -1.04 11.27
CA ASP A 174 -21.75 0.06 10.94
C ASP A 174 -20.57 0.03 11.91
N TYR A 175 -19.35 0.00 11.36
CA TYR A 175 -18.12 -0.01 12.14
C TYR A 175 -16.95 0.71 11.48
N ILE A 176 -16.07 1.24 12.33
CA ILE A 176 -14.76 1.75 11.94
C ILE A 176 -13.74 0.64 12.17
N VAL A 177 -12.89 0.39 11.17
CA VAL A 177 -11.76 -0.52 11.32
C VAL A 177 -10.60 0.26 11.93
N VAL A 178 -10.07 -0.23 13.06
CA VAL A 178 -8.86 0.30 13.69
C VAL A 178 -7.76 -0.75 13.59
N HIS A 179 -6.64 -0.39 12.96
CA HIS A 179 -5.44 -1.23 12.91
C HIS A 179 -4.37 -0.63 13.80
N ALA A 180 -4.35 -1.02 15.08
CA ALA A 180 -3.40 -0.49 16.05
C ALA A 180 -1.94 -0.98 15.87
N PRO A 181 -1.68 -2.25 15.48
CA PRO A 181 -0.32 -2.73 15.26
C PRO A 181 0.38 -2.04 14.09
N SER A 182 1.71 -2.00 14.14
CA SER A 182 2.56 -1.50 13.07
C SER A 182 3.68 -2.49 12.73
N SER A 183 4.29 -2.34 11.55
CA SER A 183 5.30 -3.28 11.06
C SER A 183 6.59 -3.32 11.90
N ASN A 184 6.87 -2.27 12.67
CA ASN A 184 8.05 -2.16 13.53
C ASN A 184 7.81 -1.17 14.66
N THR A 185 8.68 -1.17 15.68
CA THR A 185 8.45 -0.39 16.90
C THR A 185 8.51 1.11 16.68
N ILE A 186 9.33 1.59 15.74
CA ILE A 186 9.43 3.03 15.48
C ILE A 186 8.14 3.62 14.88
N LYS A 187 7.33 2.79 14.22
CA LYS A 187 6.01 3.14 13.66
C LYS A 187 4.84 2.87 14.62
N GLN A 188 5.11 2.41 15.84
CA GLN A 188 4.04 2.07 16.78
C GLN A 188 3.53 3.33 17.49
N TRP A 189 2.28 3.73 17.19
CA TRP A 189 1.63 4.80 17.96
C TRP A 189 1.33 4.28 19.38
N PRO A 190 1.45 5.10 20.44
CA PRO A 190 1.33 4.62 21.81
C PRO A 190 0.01 3.89 22.06
N GLU A 191 0.06 2.73 22.71
CA GLU A 191 -1.14 1.95 23.05
C GLU A 191 -2.14 2.76 23.89
N SER A 192 -1.66 3.61 24.79
CA SER A 192 -2.49 4.53 25.58
C SER A 192 -3.21 5.57 24.72
N SER A 193 -2.64 5.95 23.57
CA SER A 193 -3.28 6.83 22.60
C SER A 193 -4.38 6.08 21.83
N TRP A 194 -4.13 4.83 21.43
CA TRP A 194 -5.15 3.97 20.81
C TRP A 194 -6.36 3.76 21.73
N ILE A 195 -6.12 3.45 23.00
CA ILE A 195 -7.18 3.27 24.01
C ILE A 195 -8.07 4.53 24.10
N LYS A 196 -7.45 5.70 24.31
CA LYS A 196 -8.18 6.98 24.42
C LYS A 196 -8.95 7.33 23.14
N LEU A 197 -8.37 7.06 21.98
CA LEU A 197 -9.05 7.27 20.69
C LEU A 197 -10.29 6.39 20.58
N ILE A 198 -10.15 5.11 20.88
CA ILE A 198 -11.24 4.13 20.80
C ILE A 198 -12.36 4.49 21.79
N ASP A 199 -12.02 4.77 23.05
CA ASP A 199 -13.01 5.22 24.04
C ASP A 199 -13.74 6.50 23.56
N GLY A 200 -13.02 7.45 22.95
CA GLY A 200 -13.60 8.69 22.43
C GLY A 200 -14.55 8.49 21.25
N LEU A 201 -14.31 7.49 20.40
CA LEU A 201 -15.19 7.11 19.29
C LEU A 201 -16.41 6.32 19.80
N VAL A 202 -16.20 5.37 20.71
CA VAL A 202 -17.27 4.59 21.33
C VAL A 202 -18.24 5.50 22.10
N ALA A 203 -17.73 6.48 22.85
CA ALA A 203 -18.55 7.49 23.54
C ALA A 203 -19.43 8.32 22.60
N ARG A 204 -19.13 8.34 21.29
CA ARG A 204 -19.93 9.00 20.24
C ARG A 204 -20.85 8.02 19.49
N GLY A 205 -20.93 6.77 19.92
CA GLY A 205 -21.83 5.76 19.37
C GLY A 205 -21.25 4.91 18.25
N TYR A 206 -19.95 5.03 17.94
CA TYR A 206 -19.32 4.24 16.88
C TYR A 206 -18.93 2.84 17.37
N ASN A 207 -19.17 1.81 16.56
CA ASN A 207 -18.60 0.49 16.79
C ASN A 207 -17.21 0.39 16.18
N ILE A 208 -16.31 -0.30 16.87
CA ILE A 208 -14.90 -0.44 16.48
C ILE A 208 -14.57 -1.90 16.22
N VAL A 209 -13.90 -2.17 15.10
CA VAL A 209 -13.35 -3.49 14.78
C VAL A 209 -11.83 -3.39 14.73
N LEU A 210 -11.17 -4.01 15.71
CA LEU A 210 -9.71 -4.11 15.78
C LEU A 210 -9.19 -5.21 14.87
N THR A 211 -8.14 -4.89 14.12
CA THR A 211 -7.47 -5.82 13.21
C THR A 211 -5.97 -5.91 13.50
N GLY A 212 -5.37 -7.00 13.04
CA GLY A 212 -3.95 -7.30 13.18
C GLY A 212 -3.61 -8.62 12.50
N ALA A 213 -2.36 -8.83 12.13
CA ALA A 213 -1.89 -10.08 11.56
C ALA A 213 -1.94 -11.23 12.59
N ASP A 214 -1.83 -12.47 12.12
CA ASP A 214 -1.60 -13.65 12.97
C ASP A 214 -0.13 -13.70 13.41
N SER A 215 0.28 -12.67 14.14
CA SER A 215 1.63 -12.47 14.66
C SER A 215 1.54 -12.27 16.16
N GLU A 216 2.53 -12.77 16.90
CA GLU A 216 2.51 -12.65 18.36
C GLU A 216 2.57 -11.20 18.81
N ARG A 217 3.30 -10.36 18.07
CA ARG A 217 3.39 -8.92 18.29
C ARG A 217 2.02 -8.25 18.13
N ASP A 218 1.32 -8.54 17.04
CA ASP A 218 0.02 -7.92 16.75
C ASP A 218 -1.02 -8.35 17.77
N LYS A 219 -1.05 -9.63 18.14
CA LYS A 219 -1.92 -10.17 19.19
C LYS A 219 -1.65 -9.51 20.54
N GLN A 220 -0.39 -9.33 20.92
CA GLN A 220 -0.01 -8.67 22.18
C GLN A 220 -0.49 -7.21 22.21
N ILE A 221 -0.23 -6.43 21.15
CA ILE A 221 -0.65 -5.03 21.06
C ILE A 221 -2.17 -4.91 21.12
N VAL A 222 -2.91 -5.70 20.33
CA VAL A 222 -4.37 -5.66 20.31
C VAL A 222 -4.96 -6.10 21.66
N THR A 223 -4.38 -7.11 22.30
CA THR A 223 -4.83 -7.55 23.64
C THR A 223 -4.60 -6.48 24.69
N SER A 224 -3.44 -5.80 24.67
CA SER A 224 -3.13 -4.69 25.56
C SER A 224 -4.13 -3.54 25.38
N VAL A 225 -4.37 -3.12 24.13
CA VAL A 225 -5.36 -2.09 23.80
C VAL A 225 -6.76 -2.48 24.29
N LEU A 226 -7.22 -3.71 24.01
CA LEU A 226 -8.52 -4.22 24.49
C LEU A 226 -8.65 -4.18 26.01
N SER A 227 -7.58 -4.53 26.74
CA SER A 227 -7.60 -4.55 28.20
C SER A 227 -7.68 -3.17 28.85
N GLY A 228 -7.31 -2.11 28.12
CA GLY A 228 -7.33 -0.73 28.63
C GLY A 228 -8.61 0.05 28.32
N ILE A 229 -9.42 -0.41 27.37
CA ILE A 229 -10.67 0.23 26.95
C ILE A 229 -11.74 0.08 28.04
N GLN A 230 -12.48 1.15 28.32
CA GLN A 230 -13.53 1.14 29.35
C GLN A 230 -14.86 0.58 28.82
N ALA A 231 -15.21 0.89 27.57
CA ALA A 231 -16.49 0.51 26.96
C ALA A 231 -16.31 -0.63 25.94
N SER A 232 -16.17 -1.87 26.43
CA SER A 232 -15.80 -3.03 25.61
C SER A 232 -16.91 -3.61 24.74
N GLU A 233 -18.20 -3.33 25.02
CA GLU A 233 -19.32 -3.94 24.30
C GLU A 233 -19.41 -3.53 22.81
N GLN A 234 -18.87 -2.36 22.46
CA GLN A 234 -18.85 -1.84 21.08
C GLN A 234 -17.51 -2.08 20.36
N VAL A 235 -16.60 -2.83 20.99
CA VAL A 235 -15.26 -3.09 20.45
C VAL A 235 -15.08 -4.58 20.17
N PHE A 236 -14.91 -4.89 18.90
CA PHE A 236 -14.75 -6.25 18.38
C PHE A 236 -13.31 -6.46 17.94
N SER A 237 -12.78 -7.68 18.06
CA SER A 237 -11.42 -7.99 17.65
C SER A 237 -11.38 -9.17 16.69
N LEU A 238 -10.74 -8.93 15.53
CA LEU A 238 -10.46 -9.92 14.49
C LEU A 238 -8.96 -10.12 14.30
N VAL A 239 -8.12 -9.77 15.28
CA VAL A 239 -6.67 -9.98 15.22
C VAL A 239 -6.34 -11.45 14.95
N GLY A 240 -5.52 -11.69 13.92
CA GLY A 240 -5.12 -13.03 13.50
C GLY A 240 -6.22 -13.92 12.93
N GLN A 241 -7.46 -13.42 12.78
CA GLN A 241 -8.60 -14.20 12.29
C GLN A 241 -8.88 -14.01 10.80
N LEU A 242 -8.29 -12.98 10.17
CA LEU A 242 -8.46 -12.68 8.76
C LEU A 242 -7.15 -12.81 7.99
N ASN A 243 -7.23 -13.37 6.79
CA ASN A 243 -6.16 -13.23 5.81
C ASN A 243 -6.22 -11.84 5.13
N PHE A 244 -5.19 -11.52 4.33
CA PHE A 244 -5.07 -10.19 3.72
C PHE A 244 -6.24 -9.79 2.82
N ALA A 245 -6.76 -10.72 2.00
CA ALA A 245 -7.89 -10.45 1.10
C ALA A 245 -9.22 -10.33 1.88
N GLN A 246 -9.38 -11.10 2.95
CA GLN A 246 -10.53 -10.97 3.85
C GLN A 246 -10.53 -9.63 4.61
N THR A 247 -9.35 -9.14 5.00
CA THR A 247 -9.21 -7.77 5.54
C THR A 247 -9.65 -6.73 4.50
N GLY A 248 -9.41 -6.96 3.21
CA GLY A 248 -9.89 -6.08 2.15
C GLY A 248 -11.42 -6.03 2.09
N THR A 249 -12.09 -7.18 2.20
CA THR A 249 -13.56 -7.23 2.29
C THR A 249 -14.10 -6.58 3.56
N LEU A 250 -13.40 -6.72 4.69
CA LEU A 250 -13.80 -6.06 5.95
C LEU A 250 -13.75 -4.53 5.80
N LEU A 251 -12.71 -4.01 5.14
CA LEU A 251 -12.52 -2.58 4.90
C LEU A 251 -13.55 -2.02 3.91
N GLU A 252 -13.85 -2.73 2.82
CA GLU A 252 -14.90 -2.30 1.87
C GLU A 252 -16.26 -2.09 2.57
N GLN A 253 -16.58 -2.96 3.52
CA GLN A 253 -17.83 -2.94 4.27
C GLN A 253 -17.82 -1.97 5.46
N SER A 254 -16.68 -1.38 5.81
CA SER A 254 -16.58 -0.47 6.93
C SER A 254 -17.05 0.95 6.58
N ILE A 255 -17.30 1.77 7.60
CA ILE A 255 -17.61 3.19 7.43
C ILE A 255 -16.37 4.09 7.50
N GLY A 256 -15.21 3.50 7.81
CA GLY A 256 -13.94 4.20 7.93
C GLY A 256 -12.79 3.29 8.37
N PHE A 257 -11.57 3.79 8.24
CA PHE A 257 -10.34 3.14 8.67
C PHE A 257 -9.41 4.12 9.41
N ILE A 258 -8.77 3.65 10.48
CA ILE A 258 -7.73 4.38 11.20
C ILE A 258 -6.54 3.43 11.44
N GLY A 259 -5.33 3.87 11.12
CA GLY A 259 -4.13 3.06 11.34
C GLY A 259 -2.82 3.76 11.01
N PRO A 260 -1.67 3.11 11.29
CA PRO A 260 -0.37 3.59 10.90
C PRO A 260 -0.12 3.43 9.39
N ASP A 261 0.93 4.08 8.89
CA ASP A 261 1.45 3.99 7.52
C ASP A 261 1.95 2.56 7.16
N SER A 262 1.00 1.67 6.90
CA SER A 262 1.21 0.24 6.75
C SER A 262 0.28 -0.38 5.71
N GLY A 263 0.48 -1.67 5.42
CA GLY A 263 -0.26 -2.43 4.41
C GLY A 263 -1.79 -2.25 4.45
N PRO A 264 -2.45 -2.34 5.62
CA PRO A 264 -3.90 -2.12 5.74
C PRO A 264 -4.38 -0.72 5.33
N GLY A 265 -3.60 0.34 5.56
CA GLY A 265 -3.96 1.69 5.08
C GLY A 265 -3.94 1.79 3.55
N HIS A 266 -2.94 1.18 2.92
CA HIS A 266 -2.91 1.06 1.46
C HIS A 266 -3.98 0.13 0.89
N LEU A 267 -4.40 -0.87 1.66
CA LEU A 267 -5.50 -1.75 1.30
C LEU A 267 -6.84 -0.98 1.35
N ALA A 268 -7.05 -0.18 2.40
CA ALA A 268 -8.22 0.69 2.56
C ALA A 268 -8.36 1.69 1.40
N ALA A 269 -7.24 2.19 0.86
CA ALA A 269 -7.21 3.11 -0.30
C ALA A 269 -7.81 2.54 -1.59
N GLY A 270 -8.06 1.22 -1.67
CA GLY A 270 -8.83 0.62 -2.77
C GLY A 270 -10.32 0.97 -2.75
N PHE A 271 -10.83 1.44 -1.60
CA PHE A 271 -12.25 1.64 -1.33
C PHE A 271 -12.57 3.12 -1.09
N ASN A 272 -13.86 3.47 -1.22
CA ASN A 272 -14.33 4.83 -0.98
C ASN A 272 -14.78 5.01 0.48
N ILE A 273 -13.85 4.77 1.41
CA ILE A 273 -14.08 4.97 2.84
C ILE A 273 -13.16 6.08 3.37
N PRO A 274 -13.58 6.84 4.38
CA PRO A 274 -12.68 7.68 5.19
C PRO A 274 -11.46 6.91 5.72
N ILE A 275 -10.27 7.47 5.55
CA ILE A 275 -8.99 6.88 5.96
C ILE A 275 -8.22 7.93 6.78
N ILE A 276 -7.90 7.59 8.01
CA ILE A 276 -7.01 8.39 8.87
C ILE A 276 -5.69 7.63 9.02
N SER A 277 -4.62 8.18 8.42
CA SER A 277 -3.30 7.55 8.37
C SER A 277 -2.31 8.30 9.26
N ILE A 278 -1.80 7.61 10.27
CA ILE A 278 -0.76 8.13 11.18
C ILE A 278 0.61 7.76 10.62
N ILE A 279 1.39 8.75 10.19
CA ILE A 279 2.68 8.54 9.53
C ILE A 279 3.82 8.90 10.47
N SER A 280 4.75 7.96 10.65
CA SER A 280 5.94 8.13 11.48
C SER A 280 7.14 8.60 10.64
N VAL A 281 8.17 7.77 10.52
CA VAL A 281 9.49 8.09 9.94
C VAL A 281 9.56 8.07 8.42
N ALA A 282 8.54 7.50 7.77
CA ALA A 282 8.46 7.46 6.31
C ALA A 282 7.92 8.78 5.77
N PRO A 283 8.33 9.22 4.56
CA PRO A 283 7.75 10.41 3.94
C PRO A 283 6.28 10.20 3.60
N ALA A 284 5.44 11.14 4.05
CA ALA A 284 4.05 11.21 3.65
C ALA A 284 3.93 11.44 2.14
N SER A 285 4.86 12.21 1.57
CA SER A 285 4.94 12.48 0.13
C SER A 285 5.09 11.22 -0.72
N VAL A 286 5.69 10.15 -0.18
CA VAL A 286 5.99 8.93 -0.94
C VAL A 286 5.00 7.81 -0.67
N TRP A 287 4.61 7.63 0.60
CA TRP A 287 3.98 6.41 1.11
C TRP A 287 2.59 6.60 1.69
N SER A 288 1.96 7.77 1.54
CA SER A 288 0.59 7.91 2.03
C SER A 288 -0.38 7.01 1.26
N PRO A 289 -1.49 6.56 1.89
CA PRO A 289 -2.58 5.92 1.18
C PRO A 289 -3.07 6.81 0.04
N TRP A 290 -3.30 6.23 -1.14
CA TRP A 290 -3.71 7.00 -2.31
C TRP A 290 -5.24 7.24 -2.26
N PRO A 291 -5.70 8.49 -2.26
CA PRO A 291 -7.11 8.79 -2.12
C PRO A 291 -7.90 8.42 -3.37
N LYS A 292 -9.17 8.05 -3.16
CA LYS A 292 -10.12 7.88 -4.25
C LYS A 292 -10.32 9.23 -4.94
N ASN A 293 -10.28 9.24 -6.26
CA ASN A 293 -10.42 10.44 -7.09
C ASN A 293 -9.43 11.57 -6.75
N ALA A 294 -8.21 11.20 -6.31
CA ALA A 294 -7.17 12.12 -5.84
C ALA A 294 -7.11 13.46 -6.60
N VAL A 295 -7.11 14.56 -5.85
CA VAL A 295 -6.85 15.89 -6.42
C VAL A 295 -5.34 16.02 -6.62
N ILE A 296 -4.89 15.94 -7.88
CA ILE A 296 -3.47 16.01 -8.23
C ILE A 296 -3.12 17.44 -8.65
N PRO A 297 -2.29 18.17 -7.89
CA PRO A 297 -1.87 19.51 -8.28
C PRO A 297 -1.06 19.48 -9.60
N LYS A 298 -1.22 20.52 -10.43
CA LYS A 298 -0.46 20.63 -11.69
C LYS A 298 1.04 20.63 -11.41
N ARG A 299 1.77 19.76 -12.11
CA ARG A 299 3.25 19.61 -12.02
C ARG A 299 3.77 19.16 -10.65
N ALA A 300 2.90 18.70 -9.74
CA ALA A 300 3.37 18.07 -8.51
C ALA A 300 3.81 16.64 -8.78
N SER A 301 4.81 16.18 -8.05
CA SER A 301 5.27 14.78 -8.03
C SER A 301 4.69 14.00 -6.85
N SER A 302 4.06 14.69 -5.89
CA SER A 302 3.28 14.11 -4.81
C SER A 302 2.03 14.94 -4.52
N ILE A 303 1.03 14.30 -3.93
CA ILE A 303 -0.20 14.93 -3.43
C ILE A 303 -0.13 15.28 -1.94
N TYR A 304 0.94 14.87 -1.26
CA TYR A 304 1.23 15.19 0.13
C TYR A 304 2.62 15.82 0.25
N GLN A 305 2.78 16.68 1.25
CA GLN A 305 4.04 17.27 1.67
C GLN A 305 4.54 16.56 2.92
N ASP A 306 5.84 16.59 3.14
CA ASP A 306 6.42 16.05 4.36
C ASP A 306 6.47 17.11 5.47
N ARG A 307 6.27 16.69 6.72
CA ARG A 307 6.29 17.50 7.95
C ARG A 307 5.19 18.55 8.10
N ILE A 308 5.06 19.45 7.14
CA ILE A 308 4.18 20.61 7.21
C ILE A 308 3.33 20.70 5.94
N PRO A 309 1.99 20.82 6.07
CA PRO A 309 1.25 20.86 7.33
C PRO A 309 1.16 19.47 8.01
N VAL A 310 1.02 19.49 9.35
CA VAL A 310 0.97 18.27 10.19
C VAL A 310 -0.23 17.41 9.87
N ILE A 311 -1.35 18.03 9.49
CA ILE A 311 -2.57 17.37 9.03
C ILE A 311 -2.81 17.79 7.59
N GLN A 312 -2.99 16.81 6.72
CA GLN A 312 -3.21 17.00 5.29
C GLN A 312 -4.37 16.16 4.81
N GLU A 313 -5.22 16.74 3.98
CA GLU A 313 -6.39 16.05 3.45
C GLU A 313 -6.39 16.04 1.94
N ASN A 314 -6.78 14.90 1.36
CA ASN A 314 -7.07 14.78 -0.05
C ASN A 314 -8.22 13.78 -0.20
N ASN A 315 -9.40 14.30 -0.54
CA ASN A 315 -10.67 13.56 -0.58
C ASN A 315 -10.91 12.72 0.69
N ASN A 316 -10.96 11.39 0.55
CA ASN A 316 -11.27 10.44 1.61
C ASN A 316 -10.07 10.08 2.50
N VAL A 317 -8.88 10.64 2.28
CA VAL A 317 -7.68 10.33 3.07
C VAL A 317 -7.20 11.57 3.82
N THR A 318 -7.08 11.45 5.13
CA THR A 318 -6.38 12.40 6.01
C THR A 318 -5.11 11.77 6.54
N VAL A 319 -4.01 12.50 6.41
CA VAL A 319 -2.67 12.11 6.83
C VAL A 319 -2.23 12.99 7.99
N LEU A 320 -1.71 12.37 9.05
CA LEU A 320 -1.09 13.05 10.18
C LEU A 320 0.39 12.69 10.27
N GLN A 321 1.26 13.70 10.29
CA GLN A 321 2.71 13.53 10.41
C GLN A 321 3.32 14.66 11.26
N SER A 322 4.20 14.31 12.20
CA SER A 322 4.92 15.29 13.03
C SER A 322 5.74 16.29 12.19
N ASP A 323 5.77 17.54 12.64
CA ASP A 323 6.52 18.65 12.03
C ASP A 323 8.01 18.66 12.39
N ARG A 324 8.45 17.73 13.24
CA ARG A 324 9.85 17.61 13.71
C ARG A 324 10.83 17.70 12.55
N ALA A 325 11.92 18.42 12.75
CA ALA A 325 12.94 18.66 11.73
C ALA A 325 13.58 17.39 11.15
N CYS A 326 13.60 16.30 11.92
CA CYS A 326 14.14 15.02 11.47
C CYS A 326 13.15 14.19 10.66
N VAL A 327 11.84 14.47 10.70
CA VAL A 327 10.84 13.71 9.94
C VAL A 327 10.85 14.22 8.49
N PRO A 328 10.79 13.38 7.46
CA PRO A 328 11.01 11.93 7.48
C PRO A 328 12.50 11.62 7.65
N CYS A 329 12.83 10.65 8.50
CA CYS A 329 14.23 10.27 8.77
C CYS A 329 14.62 8.92 8.16
N TYR A 330 13.64 8.12 7.71
CA TYR A 330 13.84 6.75 7.23
C TYR A 330 14.65 5.83 8.19
N GLN A 331 14.71 6.17 9.48
CA GLN A 331 15.47 5.37 10.43
C GLN A 331 14.64 4.17 10.89
N ASP A 332 15.29 3.04 11.12
CA ASP A 332 14.66 1.88 11.78
C ASP A 332 14.64 2.04 13.31
N LEU A 333 15.50 2.91 13.85
CA LEU A 333 15.63 3.22 15.28
C LEU A 333 15.73 4.74 15.51
N CYS A 334 15.06 5.24 16.53
CA CYS A 334 15.08 6.66 16.84
C CYS A 334 16.31 7.00 17.71
N LYS A 335 17.08 8.01 17.29
CA LYS A 335 18.30 8.46 18.01
C LYS A 335 18.02 9.23 19.30
N TYR A 336 16.77 9.61 19.53
CA TYR A 336 16.34 10.49 20.63
C TYR A 336 15.58 9.74 21.72
N VAL A 337 15.66 8.40 21.75
CA VAL A 337 14.68 7.58 22.48
C VAL A 337 15.33 6.53 23.35
N ASP A 338 15.09 6.67 24.67
CA ASP A 338 15.29 5.65 25.71
C ASP A 338 13.96 5.03 26.19
N GLN A 339 12.86 5.23 25.44
CA GLN A 339 11.47 4.91 25.83
C GLN A 339 10.71 4.20 24.69
N PRO A 340 9.55 3.55 24.91
CA PRO A 340 9.06 2.55 23.96
C PRO A 340 8.54 3.09 22.62
N TYR A 341 8.29 4.39 22.49
CA TYR A 341 7.67 5.01 21.31
C TYR A 341 8.47 6.19 20.77
N SER A 342 8.37 6.44 19.45
CA SER A 342 9.09 7.53 18.79
C SER A 342 8.45 8.90 19.07
N PRO A 343 9.25 9.97 19.33
CA PRO A 343 8.75 11.30 19.66
C PRO A 343 7.83 11.89 18.58
N CYS A 344 8.10 11.59 17.30
CA CYS A 344 7.25 12.02 16.19
C CYS A 344 5.84 11.41 16.25
N LEU A 345 5.68 10.22 16.82
CA LEU A 345 4.36 9.62 17.01
C LEU A 345 3.66 10.15 18.28
N THR A 346 4.42 10.54 19.30
CA THR A 346 3.83 11.17 20.49
C THR A 346 3.38 12.61 20.27
N ASP A 347 3.94 13.30 19.26
CA ASP A 347 3.48 14.65 18.88
C ASP A 347 2.06 14.63 18.27
N ILE A 348 1.68 13.51 17.65
CA ILE A 348 0.35 13.34 17.07
C ILE A 348 -0.62 13.00 18.20
N SER A 349 -1.42 13.99 18.59
CA SER A 349 -2.32 13.89 19.74
C SER A 349 -3.57 13.07 19.42
N VAL A 350 -4.15 12.46 20.46
CA VAL A 350 -5.43 11.74 20.33
C VAL A 350 -6.53 12.66 19.82
N GLU A 351 -6.55 13.92 20.27
CA GLU A 351 -7.54 14.91 19.86
C GLU A 351 -7.43 15.23 18.36
N GLN A 352 -6.20 15.36 17.83
CA GLN A 352 -6.00 15.57 16.38
C GLN A 352 -6.57 14.42 15.56
N VAL A 353 -6.26 13.17 15.96
CA VAL A 353 -6.76 11.98 15.25
C VAL A 353 -8.27 11.85 15.38
N LEU A 354 -8.82 12.07 16.57
CA LEU A 354 -10.25 11.99 16.83
C LEU A 354 -11.03 13.04 16.04
N ASN A 355 -10.61 14.31 16.08
CA ASN A 355 -11.28 15.39 15.34
C ASN A 355 -11.21 15.16 13.83
N ALA A 356 -10.06 14.75 13.29
CA ALA A 356 -9.92 14.40 11.88
C ALA A 356 -10.82 13.22 11.48
N THR A 357 -10.97 12.23 12.37
CA THR A 357 -11.87 11.09 12.14
C THR A 357 -13.31 11.54 12.06
N LEU A 358 -13.77 12.32 13.03
CA LEU A 358 -15.16 12.78 13.11
C LEU A 358 -15.52 13.68 11.92
N ASP A 359 -14.65 14.63 11.60
CA ASP A 359 -14.84 15.51 10.44
C ASP A 359 -15.01 14.70 9.15
N LYS A 360 -14.20 13.66 8.94
CA LYS A 360 -14.34 12.80 7.75
C LYS A 360 -15.58 11.92 7.74
N LEU A 361 -16.02 11.44 8.90
CA LEU A 361 -17.23 10.63 9.00
C LEU A 361 -18.49 11.47 8.77
N ASP A 362 -18.52 12.71 9.28
CA ASP A 362 -19.65 13.63 9.12
C ASP A 362 -19.85 14.08 7.67
N HIS A 363 -18.77 14.17 6.89
CA HIS A 363 -18.78 14.55 5.46
C HIS A 363 -18.79 13.36 4.50
N ARG A 364 -19.02 12.14 4.98
CA ARG A 364 -19.08 10.95 4.13
C ARG A 364 -20.31 11.00 3.22
N GLU A 365 -20.09 10.98 1.91
CA GLU A 365 -21.17 10.68 0.97
C GLU A 365 -21.67 9.24 1.21
N PRO A 366 -22.99 9.00 1.31
CA PRO A 366 -23.52 7.64 1.43
C PRO A 366 -22.96 6.76 0.31
N ASN A 367 -22.48 5.56 0.65
CA ASN A 367 -22.05 4.59 -0.36
C ASN A 367 -23.24 4.35 -1.32
N SER A 368 -23.07 4.70 -2.60
CA SER A 368 -24.09 4.54 -3.66
C SER A 368 -24.09 3.14 -4.24
#